data_AF-A0A6B0XST8-F1
#
_entry.id   AF-A0A6B0XST8-F1
#
_cell.length_a   1.000
_cell.length_b   1.000
_cell.length_c   1.000
_cell.angle_alpha   90.00
_cell.angle_beta   90.00
_cell.angle_gamma   90.00
#
_symmetry.space_group_name_H-M   'P 1'
#
loop_
_entity.id
_entity.type
_entity.pdbx_description
1 polymer ?
#
loop_
_entity_poly.entity_id
_entity_poly.type
_entity_poly.pdbx_seq_one_letter_code
_entity_poly.pdbx_strand_id
1 'polypeptide(L)'
;MAPSTTSNPVTRQGGLALIVGVILLVLASLLFPGGVVDAVDQTDFSAALGAAAANASLAHLASMLSIIGMFLYGYAAFTWLRLARQGPGGLCLRLGAYVSVFGWSLYVVAMGMRQFSVHLMQRGMEDLALGTYVSMAGIVIALVSVYPIGSILVGLGLSARFSSTNIFKLASYGFVLLGVLAIINFLVLQHVSGIEPRMLLTNDNAMQAFGSLCFVIIGVGMYQGRSELTSES
;
A
#
# COMPACT_ATOMS: atom_id res chain seq x y z
N MET A 1 -5.50 40.14 13.01
CA MET A 1 -4.42 39.31 12.45
C MET A 1 -4.66 37.88 12.90
N ALA A 2 -5.03 36.98 11.99
CA ALA A 2 -5.08 35.57 12.32
C ALA A 2 -3.64 35.09 12.57
N PRO A 3 -3.35 34.37 13.67
CA PRO A 3 -2.03 33.80 13.86
C PRO A 3 -1.71 32.91 12.66
N SER A 4 -0.60 33.20 11.98
CA SER A 4 -0.08 32.32 10.94
C SER A 4 0.30 31.01 11.62
N THR A 5 -0.57 30.02 11.53
CA THR A 5 -0.27 28.65 11.95
C THR A 5 0.87 28.16 11.07
N THR A 6 2.09 28.29 11.57
CA THR A 6 3.26 27.68 10.95
C THR A 6 3.06 26.18 11.06
N SER A 7 2.46 25.60 10.02
CA SER A 7 2.24 24.18 9.84
C SER A 7 3.49 23.39 10.23
N ASN A 8 3.37 22.35 11.06
CA ASN A 8 4.51 21.51 11.45
C ASN A 8 5.19 20.95 10.19
N PRO A 9 6.47 21.29 9.92
CA PRO A 9 7.15 20.91 8.69
C PRO A 9 7.22 19.39 8.52
N VAL A 10 7.29 18.63 9.61
CA VAL A 10 7.37 17.16 9.57
C VAL A 10 6.05 16.56 9.09
N THR A 11 4.91 17.06 9.53
CA THR A 11 3.60 16.61 9.05
C THR A 11 3.44 16.86 7.56
N ARG A 12 3.89 18.03 7.09
CA ARG A 12 3.81 18.37 5.66
C ARG A 12 4.69 17.46 4.81
N GLN A 13 5.90 17.17 5.27
CA GLN A 13 6.78 16.20 4.63
C GLN A 13 6.14 14.80 4.62
N GLY A 14 5.48 14.38 5.69
CA GLY A 14 4.73 13.12 5.75
C GLY A 14 3.61 13.08 4.71
N GLY A 15 2.85 14.17 4.56
CA GLY A 15 1.82 14.30 3.54
C GLY A 15 2.38 14.21 2.12
N LEU A 16 3.50 14.88 1.84
CA LEU A 16 4.17 14.82 0.54
C LEU A 16 4.71 13.41 0.26
N ALA A 17 5.33 12.76 1.24
CA ALA A 17 5.82 11.40 1.11
C ALA A 17 4.67 10.43 0.77
N LEU A 18 3.50 10.60 1.40
CA LEU A 18 2.33 9.79 1.09
C LEU A 18 1.87 9.97 -0.37
N ILE A 19 1.77 11.21 -0.85
CA ILE A 19 1.36 11.51 -2.24
C ILE A 19 2.37 10.92 -3.23
N VAL A 20 3.67 11.19 -3.04
CA VAL A 20 4.73 10.71 -3.93
C VAL A 20 4.80 9.19 -3.89
N GLY A 21 4.65 8.57 -2.72
CA GLY A 21 4.59 7.11 -2.59
C GLY A 21 3.48 6.48 -3.42
N VAL A 22 2.27 7.08 -3.41
CA VAL A 22 1.15 6.62 -4.25
C VAL A 22 1.53 6.71 -5.73
N ILE A 23 2.08 7.85 -6.16
CA ILE A 23 2.46 8.07 -7.57
C ILE A 23 3.49 7.03 -8.00
N LEU A 24 4.53 6.78 -7.19
CA LEU A 24 5.55 5.79 -7.51
C LEU A 24 4.97 4.39 -7.62
N LEU A 25 4.04 4.00 -6.74
CA LEU A 25 3.39 2.69 -6.79
C LEU A 25 2.47 2.52 -8.00
N VAL A 26 1.73 3.57 -8.37
CA VAL A 26 0.91 3.57 -9.60
C VAL A 26 1.80 3.48 -10.84
N LEU A 27 2.89 4.24 -10.89
CA LEU A 27 3.84 4.13 -12.00
C LEU A 27 4.48 2.74 -12.06
N ALA A 28 4.88 2.19 -10.92
CA ALA A 28 5.41 0.84 -10.85
C ALA A 28 4.40 -0.19 -11.38
N SER A 29 3.13 -0.14 -10.95
CA SER A 29 2.08 -1.06 -11.39
C SER A 29 1.82 -1.00 -12.90
N LEU A 30 1.87 0.19 -13.50
CA LEU A 30 1.73 0.38 -14.94
C LEU A 30 2.93 -0.14 -15.73
N LEU A 31 4.13 -0.08 -15.15
CA LEU A 31 5.37 -0.49 -15.79
C LEU A 31 5.70 -1.98 -15.58
N PHE A 32 5.05 -2.67 -14.64
CA PHE A 32 5.40 -4.07 -14.33
C PHE A 32 5.17 -5.00 -15.53
N PRO A 33 6.22 -5.71 -16.00
CA PRO A 33 6.05 -6.77 -16.99
C PRO A 33 5.25 -7.94 -16.42
N GLY A 34 4.41 -8.54 -17.25
CA GLY A 34 3.38 -9.49 -16.86
C GLY A 34 2.04 -8.84 -16.48
N GLY A 35 2.04 -7.54 -16.17
CA GLY A 35 0.86 -6.75 -15.82
C GLY A 35 0.24 -6.09 -17.04
N VAL A 36 0.37 -4.76 -17.13
CA VAL A 36 -0.07 -4.01 -18.32
C VAL A 36 0.90 -4.21 -19.49
N VAL A 37 2.20 -4.28 -19.19
CA VAL A 37 3.25 -4.61 -20.15
C VAL A 37 3.36 -6.13 -20.22
N ASP A 38 3.32 -6.70 -21.43
CA ASP A 38 3.38 -8.15 -21.66
C ASP A 38 2.41 -8.93 -20.77
N ALA A 39 1.13 -8.56 -20.85
CA ALA A 39 0.08 -9.10 -19.99
C ALA A 39 0.01 -10.62 -20.03
N VAL A 40 0.15 -11.24 -18.86
CA VAL A 40 0.01 -12.69 -18.68
C VAL A 40 -0.90 -12.98 -17.48
N ASP A 41 -1.36 -14.23 -17.40
CA ASP A 41 -2.07 -14.68 -16.21
C ASP A 41 -1.11 -14.69 -15.01
N GLN A 42 -1.37 -13.83 -14.02
CA GLN A 42 -0.54 -13.72 -12.81
C GLN A 42 -0.66 -14.95 -11.89
N THR A 43 -1.62 -15.84 -12.15
CA THR A 43 -1.73 -17.15 -11.48
C THR A 43 -0.86 -18.21 -12.14
N ASP A 44 -0.44 -18.01 -13.39
CA ASP A 44 0.64 -18.76 -14.02
C ASP A 44 1.98 -18.14 -13.64
N PHE A 45 2.54 -18.61 -12.52
CA PHE A 45 3.79 -18.09 -11.99
C PHE A 45 4.98 -18.25 -12.96
N SER A 46 4.97 -19.28 -13.81
CA SER A 46 6.02 -19.48 -14.79
C SER A 46 5.94 -18.43 -15.89
N ALA A 47 4.74 -18.22 -16.45
CA ALA A 47 4.52 -17.17 -17.46
C ALA A 47 4.80 -15.76 -16.90
N ALA A 48 4.34 -15.47 -15.68
CA ALA A 48 4.58 -14.19 -15.01
C ALA A 48 6.07 -13.91 -14.78
N LEU A 49 6.81 -14.92 -14.30
CA LEU A 49 8.26 -14.81 -14.14
C LEU A 49 8.98 -14.70 -15.48
N GLY A 50 8.54 -15.44 -16.50
CA GLY A 50 9.08 -15.37 -17.86
C GLY A 50 8.93 -13.98 -18.47
N ALA A 51 7.75 -13.35 -18.35
CA ALA A 51 7.51 -11.99 -18.81
C ALA A 51 8.41 -10.96 -18.09
N ALA A 52 8.57 -11.12 -16.77
CA ALA A 52 9.48 -10.29 -15.97
C ALA A 52 10.95 -10.46 -16.38
N ALA A 53 11.38 -11.69 -16.67
CA ALA A 53 12.75 -11.99 -17.11
C ALA A 53 13.03 -11.48 -18.53
N ALA A 54 12.06 -11.59 -19.45
CA ALA A 54 12.16 -11.06 -20.80
C ALA A 54 12.39 -9.54 -20.82
N ASN A 55 11.87 -8.82 -19.81
CA ASN A 55 12.02 -7.38 -19.63
C ASN A 55 12.68 -7.03 -18.30
N ALA A 56 13.81 -7.69 -17.99
CA ALA A 56 14.45 -7.61 -16.69
C ALA A 56 14.72 -6.18 -16.20
N SER A 57 15.23 -5.28 -17.07
CA SER A 57 15.50 -3.88 -16.69
C SER A 57 14.24 -3.16 -16.21
N LEU A 58 13.10 -3.39 -16.88
CA LEU A 58 11.83 -2.79 -16.51
C LEU A 58 11.27 -3.41 -15.23
N ALA A 59 11.39 -4.74 -15.07
CA ALA A 59 11.01 -5.44 -13.85
C ALA A 59 11.80 -4.93 -12.63
N HIS A 60 13.13 -4.76 -12.76
CA HIS A 60 13.97 -4.21 -11.70
C HIS A 60 13.57 -2.77 -11.35
N LEU A 61 13.36 -1.92 -12.36
CA LEU A 61 12.92 -0.54 -12.17
C LEU A 61 11.59 -0.48 -11.43
N ALA A 62 10.57 -1.21 -11.90
CA ALA A 62 9.26 -1.25 -11.28
C ALA A 62 9.34 -1.73 -9.82
N SER A 63 10.10 -2.78 -9.53
CA SER A 63 10.34 -3.24 -8.15
C SER A 63 11.04 -2.19 -7.29
N MET A 64 12.02 -1.45 -7.82
CA MET A 64 12.67 -0.36 -7.08
C MET A 64 11.71 0.79 -6.77
N LEU A 65 10.92 1.22 -7.76
CA LEU A 65 9.91 2.27 -7.57
C LEU A 65 8.91 1.86 -6.48
N SER A 66 8.46 0.60 -6.50
CA SER A 66 7.59 0.03 -5.46
C SER A 66 8.22 0.07 -4.07
N ILE A 67 9.48 -0.34 -3.94
CA ILE A 67 10.21 -0.35 -2.66
C ILE A 67 10.35 1.08 -2.11
N ILE A 68 10.76 2.04 -2.95
CA ILE A 68 10.88 3.45 -2.57
C ILE A 68 9.50 4.00 -2.15
N GLY A 69 8.44 3.68 -2.90
CA GLY A 69 7.07 4.07 -2.57
C GLY A 69 6.64 3.56 -1.19
N MET A 70 6.95 2.29 -0.86
CA MET A 70 6.66 1.73 0.46
C MET A 70 7.47 2.36 1.58
N PHE A 71 8.73 2.75 1.35
CA PHE A 71 9.49 3.50 2.35
C PHE A 71 8.92 4.89 2.61
N LEU A 72 8.42 5.57 1.57
CA LEU A 72 7.73 6.84 1.72
C LEU A 72 6.41 6.70 2.50
N TYR A 73 5.66 5.63 2.25
CA TYR A 73 4.50 5.26 3.07
C TYR A 73 4.90 5.04 4.53
N GLY A 74 5.95 4.26 4.78
CA GLY A 74 6.50 4.02 6.12
C GLY A 74 6.84 5.33 6.84
N TYR A 75 7.52 6.25 6.16
CA TYR A 75 7.79 7.60 6.66
C TYR A 75 6.50 8.36 7.01
N ALA A 76 5.50 8.33 6.12
CA ALA A 76 4.20 8.95 6.38
C ALA A 76 3.50 8.34 7.61
N ALA A 77 3.56 7.02 7.81
CA ALA A 77 2.99 6.38 9.00
C ALA A 77 3.65 6.83 10.31
N PHE A 78 4.96 7.07 10.33
CA PHE A 78 5.61 7.66 11.50
C PHE A 78 5.09 9.07 11.81
N THR A 79 4.65 9.83 10.82
CA THR A 79 3.99 11.12 11.07
C THR A 79 2.59 10.96 11.65
N TRP A 80 1.85 9.88 11.33
CA TRP A 80 0.57 9.57 11.99
C TRP A 80 0.73 9.26 13.48
N LEU A 81 1.85 8.65 13.90
CA LEU A 81 2.14 8.44 15.33
C LEU A 81 2.16 9.76 16.12
N ARG A 82 2.62 10.84 15.48
CA ARG A 82 2.62 12.18 16.09
C ARG A 82 1.23 12.81 16.14
N LEU A 83 0.30 12.36 15.31
CA LEU A 83 -1.10 12.76 15.34
C LEU A 83 -1.91 11.99 16.39
N ALA A 84 -1.35 10.93 16.99
CA ALA A 84 -2.09 10.10 17.92
C ALA A 84 -2.19 10.74 19.32
N ARG A 85 -3.37 11.32 19.62
CA ARG A 85 -3.75 11.86 20.93
C ARG A 85 -4.04 10.74 21.95
N GLN A 86 -4.29 11.10 23.20
CA GLN A 86 -4.81 10.13 24.18
C GLN A 86 -6.26 9.73 23.85
N GLY A 87 -6.62 8.49 24.18
CA GLY A 87 -7.95 7.92 23.94
C GLY A 87 -8.02 6.89 22.80
N PRO A 88 -9.21 6.30 22.56
CA PRO A 88 -9.38 5.18 21.64
C PRO A 88 -8.95 5.48 20.20
N GLY A 89 -9.30 6.66 19.66
CA GLY A 89 -8.92 7.04 18.30
C GLY A 89 -7.39 7.16 18.13
N GLY A 90 -6.70 7.68 19.14
CA GLY A 90 -5.23 7.73 19.11
C GLY A 90 -4.58 6.37 19.25
N LEU A 91 -5.16 5.46 20.06
CA LEU A 91 -4.71 4.07 20.12
C LEU A 91 -4.85 3.38 18.76
N CYS A 92 -6.02 3.52 18.11
CA CYS A 92 -6.25 3.00 16.76
C CYS A 92 -5.22 3.55 15.78
N LEU A 93 -4.92 4.85 15.81
CA LEU A 93 -3.95 5.44 14.89
C LEU A 93 -2.53 4.90 15.11
N ARG A 94 -2.11 4.68 16.36
CA ARG A 94 -0.79 4.09 16.69
C ARG A 94 -0.68 2.65 16.21
N LEU A 95 -1.65 1.82 16.59
CA LEU A 95 -1.68 0.42 16.16
C LEU A 95 -1.79 0.31 14.65
N GLY A 96 -2.64 1.11 14.04
CA GLY A 96 -2.80 1.18 12.58
C GLY A 96 -1.50 1.55 11.87
N ALA A 97 -0.76 2.53 12.38
CA ALA A 97 0.55 2.89 11.83
C ALA A 97 1.56 1.73 11.94
N TYR A 98 1.67 1.07 13.10
CA TYR A 98 2.57 -0.08 13.26
C TYR A 98 2.20 -1.25 12.35
N VAL A 99 0.92 -1.61 12.30
CA VAL A 99 0.41 -2.68 11.43
C VAL A 99 0.64 -2.34 9.96
N SER A 100 0.45 -1.08 9.56
CA SER A 100 0.71 -0.63 8.18
C SER A 100 2.19 -0.73 7.81
N VAL A 101 3.09 -0.26 8.68
CA VAL A 101 4.54 -0.36 8.47
C VAL A 101 4.98 -1.83 8.36
N PHE A 102 4.45 -2.69 9.23
CA PHE A 102 4.72 -4.13 9.14
C PHE A 102 4.24 -4.71 7.81
N GLY A 103 2.99 -4.42 7.41
CA GLY A 103 2.45 -4.85 6.12
C GLY A 103 3.29 -4.37 4.94
N TRP A 104 3.60 -3.08 4.85
CA TRP A 104 4.43 -2.55 3.76
C TRP A 104 5.84 -3.12 3.76
N SER A 105 6.39 -3.50 4.92
CA SER A 105 7.67 -4.21 4.99
C SER A 105 7.60 -5.60 4.35
N LEU A 106 6.49 -6.33 4.51
CA LEU A 106 6.25 -7.58 3.78
C LEU A 106 6.24 -7.35 2.27
N TYR A 107 5.61 -6.26 1.81
CA TYR A 107 5.62 -5.92 0.38
C TYR A 107 7.03 -5.58 -0.13
N VAL A 108 7.84 -4.86 0.65
CA VAL A 108 9.25 -4.58 0.31
C VAL A 108 10.03 -5.89 0.16
N VAL A 109 9.85 -6.85 1.08
CA VAL A 109 10.49 -8.17 0.98
C VAL A 109 10.00 -8.90 -0.28
N ALA A 110 8.70 -8.89 -0.58
CA ALA A 110 8.15 -9.50 -1.78
C ALA A 110 8.76 -8.90 -3.07
N MET A 111 8.89 -7.58 -3.14
CA MET A 111 9.54 -6.91 -4.27
C MET A 111 11.03 -7.25 -4.37
N GLY A 112 11.73 -7.40 -3.24
CA GLY A 112 13.11 -7.87 -3.20
C GLY A 112 13.25 -9.30 -3.73
N MET A 113 12.34 -10.20 -3.35
CA MET A 113 12.30 -11.57 -3.87
C MET A 113 12.01 -11.60 -5.38
N ARG A 114 11.12 -10.74 -5.87
CA ARG A 114 10.88 -10.59 -7.32
C ARG A 114 12.14 -10.15 -8.06
N GLN A 115 12.87 -9.17 -7.55
CA GLN A 115 14.13 -8.78 -8.17
C GLN A 115 15.13 -9.92 -8.19
N PHE A 116 15.22 -10.66 -7.08
CA PHE A 116 16.11 -11.80 -6.99
C PHE A 116 15.73 -12.92 -7.97
N SER A 117 14.43 -13.24 -8.12
CA SER A 117 13.97 -14.24 -9.08
C SER A 117 14.28 -13.84 -10.53
N VAL A 118 14.12 -12.57 -10.90
CA VAL A 118 14.50 -12.07 -12.23
C VAL A 118 16.01 -12.25 -12.46
N HIS A 119 16.84 -11.93 -11.45
CA HIS A 119 18.29 -12.10 -11.54
C HIS A 119 18.71 -13.58 -11.67
N LEU A 120 18.00 -14.48 -11.00
CA LEU A 120 18.20 -15.93 -11.13
C LEU A 120 17.82 -16.44 -12.52
N MET A 121 16.72 -15.96 -13.10
CA MET A 121 16.34 -16.26 -14.48
C MET A 121 17.43 -15.85 -15.48
N GLN A 122 17.99 -14.64 -15.32
CA GLN A 122 19.11 -14.18 -16.17
C GLN A 122 20.37 -15.03 -16.05
N ARG A 123 20.51 -15.80 -14.97
CA ARG A 123 21.63 -16.73 -14.74
C ARG A 123 21.31 -18.18 -15.13
N GLY A 124 20.15 -18.44 -15.73
CA GLY A 124 19.73 -19.79 -16.11
C GLY A 124 19.36 -20.70 -14.92
N MET A 125 19.02 -20.12 -13.76
CA MET A 125 18.63 -20.85 -12.55
C MET A 125 17.10 -20.91 -12.40
N GLU A 126 16.42 -21.47 -13.39
CA GLU A 126 14.96 -21.38 -13.56
C GLU A 126 14.17 -21.97 -12.38
N ASP A 127 14.51 -23.18 -11.92
CA ASP A 127 13.81 -23.83 -10.80
C ASP A 127 13.91 -23.02 -9.49
N LEU A 128 15.08 -22.47 -9.20
CA LEU A 128 15.30 -21.64 -8.01
C LEU A 128 14.57 -20.29 -8.14
N ALA A 129 14.54 -19.72 -9.34
CA ALA A 129 13.81 -18.50 -9.62
C ALA A 129 12.30 -18.69 -9.41
N LEU A 130 11.75 -19.78 -9.94
CA LEU A 130 10.34 -20.13 -9.77
C LEU A 130 10.01 -20.40 -8.29
N GLY A 131 10.83 -21.17 -7.58
CA GLY A 131 10.65 -21.41 -6.14
C GLY A 131 10.67 -20.11 -5.32
N THR A 132 11.55 -19.17 -5.66
CA THR A 132 11.59 -17.83 -5.06
C THR A 132 10.32 -17.05 -5.37
N TYR A 133 9.85 -17.06 -6.61
CA TYR A 133 8.64 -16.35 -7.04
C TYR A 133 7.37 -16.90 -6.37
N VAL A 134 7.26 -18.23 -6.23
CA VAL A 134 6.17 -18.87 -5.48
C VAL A 134 6.20 -18.46 -4.00
N SER A 135 7.40 -18.45 -3.40
CA SER A 135 7.56 -18.04 -2.00
C SER A 135 7.18 -16.57 -1.78
N MET A 136 7.47 -15.69 -2.75
CA MET A 136 7.00 -14.31 -2.77
C MET A 136 5.47 -14.23 -2.72
N ALA A 137 4.75 -15.08 -3.45
CA ALA A 137 3.28 -15.10 -3.41
C ALA A 137 2.75 -15.40 -2.00
N GLY A 138 3.42 -16.30 -1.25
CA GLY A 138 3.12 -16.55 0.16
C GLY A 138 3.28 -15.30 1.05
N ILE A 139 4.31 -14.48 0.81
CA ILE A 139 4.50 -13.20 1.52
C ILE A 139 3.40 -12.19 1.15
N VAL A 140 2.99 -12.14 -0.12
CA VAL A 140 1.89 -11.29 -0.56
C VAL A 140 0.58 -11.70 0.10
N ILE A 141 0.31 -12.99 0.27
CA ILE A 141 -0.85 -13.48 1.02
C ILE A 141 -0.81 -12.98 2.47
N ALA A 142 0.34 -13.08 3.15
CA ALA A 142 0.50 -12.58 4.51
C ALA A 142 0.26 -11.05 4.60
N LEU A 143 0.75 -10.29 3.62
CA LEU A 143 0.44 -8.86 3.49
C LEU A 143 -1.08 -8.63 3.39
N VAL A 144 -1.77 -9.34 2.49
CA VAL A 144 -3.22 -9.19 2.27
C VAL A 144 -4.02 -9.54 3.51
N SER A 145 -3.52 -10.42 4.39
CA SER A 145 -4.16 -10.71 5.68
C SER A 145 -3.98 -9.59 6.72
N VAL A 146 -2.86 -8.86 6.68
CA VAL A 146 -2.50 -7.89 7.73
C VAL A 146 -2.88 -6.45 7.37
N TYR A 147 -2.64 -6.04 6.12
CA TYR A 147 -2.93 -4.69 5.63
C TYR A 147 -4.39 -4.21 5.89
N PRO A 148 -5.43 -5.05 5.77
CA PRO A 148 -6.81 -4.62 6.03
C PRO A 148 -7.02 -4.11 7.47
N ILE A 149 -6.39 -4.77 8.44
CA ILE A 149 -6.44 -4.40 9.85
C ILE A 149 -5.79 -3.02 10.03
N GLY A 150 -4.62 -2.82 9.42
CA GLY A 150 -3.94 -1.52 9.43
C GLY A 150 -4.83 -0.41 8.86
N SER A 151 -5.47 -0.66 7.71
CA SER A 151 -6.38 0.28 7.06
C SER A 151 -7.57 0.66 7.94
N ILE A 152 -8.23 -0.33 8.57
CA ILE A 152 -9.34 -0.07 9.50
C ILE A 152 -8.89 0.80 10.67
N LEU A 153 -7.78 0.43 11.31
CA LEU A 153 -7.28 1.14 12.49
C LEU A 153 -6.84 2.58 12.17
N VAL A 154 -6.15 2.79 11.05
CA VAL A 154 -5.79 4.13 10.56
C VAL A 154 -7.06 4.93 10.25
N GLY A 155 -8.02 4.36 9.53
CA GLY A 155 -9.27 5.03 9.19
C GLY A 155 -10.10 5.44 10.42
N LEU A 156 -10.26 4.55 11.39
CA LEU A 156 -10.92 4.84 12.67
C LEU A 156 -10.16 5.92 13.46
N GLY A 157 -8.83 5.81 13.52
CA GLY A 157 -8.00 6.77 14.23
C GLY A 157 -8.02 8.18 13.63
N LEU A 158 -7.95 8.28 12.29
CA LEU A 158 -8.04 9.55 11.58
C LEU A 158 -9.45 10.15 11.65
N SER A 159 -10.50 9.35 11.45
CA SER A 159 -11.89 9.85 11.45
C SER A 159 -12.29 10.48 12.80
N ALA A 160 -11.75 9.96 13.91
CA ALA A 160 -11.96 10.51 15.25
C ALA A 160 -11.38 11.93 15.43
N ARG A 161 -10.50 12.39 14.53
CA ARG A 161 -9.90 13.73 14.59
C ARG A 161 -10.76 14.81 13.94
N PHE A 162 -11.78 14.43 13.16
CA PHE A 162 -12.63 15.37 12.44
C PHE A 162 -13.98 15.53 13.14
N SER A 163 -14.30 16.75 13.58
CA SER A 163 -15.60 17.07 14.18
C SER A 163 -16.72 17.17 13.15
N SER A 164 -16.44 17.74 11.98
CA SER A 164 -17.40 17.91 10.88
C SER A 164 -17.20 16.88 9.76
N THR A 165 -18.26 16.60 9.01
CA THR A 165 -18.18 15.78 7.79
C THR A 165 -17.54 16.59 6.67
N ASN A 166 -16.37 16.17 6.23
CA ASN A 166 -15.63 16.76 5.12
C ASN A 166 -14.93 15.66 4.31
N ILE A 167 -14.28 16.02 3.21
CA ILE A 167 -13.62 15.06 2.31
C ILE A 167 -12.52 14.22 3.00
N PHE A 168 -11.82 14.79 4.00
CA PHE A 168 -10.77 14.07 4.73
C PHE A 168 -11.35 13.05 5.71
N LYS A 169 -12.46 13.39 6.39
CA LYS A 169 -13.21 12.44 7.21
C LYS A 169 -13.79 11.32 6.35
N LEU A 170 -14.31 11.65 5.16
CA LEU A 170 -14.79 10.65 4.21
C LEU A 170 -13.68 9.72 3.74
N ALA A 171 -12.50 10.25 3.38
CA ALA A 171 -11.33 9.43 3.03
C ALA A 171 -10.87 8.54 4.19
N SER A 172 -10.99 9.02 5.44
CA SER A 172 -10.70 8.20 6.63
C SER A 172 -11.68 7.03 6.77
N TYR A 173 -12.98 7.25 6.54
CA TYR A 173 -13.94 6.14 6.45
C TYR A 173 -13.72 5.26 5.22
N GLY A 174 -13.17 5.81 4.14
CA GLY A 174 -12.73 5.06 2.98
C GLY A 174 -11.70 3.98 3.33
N PHE A 175 -10.73 4.28 4.20
CA PHE A 175 -9.81 3.25 4.70
C PHE A 175 -10.48 2.15 5.52
N VAL A 176 -11.49 2.51 6.33
CA VAL A 176 -12.28 1.53 7.09
C VAL A 176 -13.02 0.60 6.14
N LEU A 177 -13.74 1.18 5.17
CA LEU A 177 -14.47 0.43 4.16
C LEU A 177 -13.53 -0.48 3.37
N LEU A 178 -12.38 0.04 2.93
CA LEU A 178 -11.37 -0.72 2.20
C LEU A 178 -10.89 -1.95 2.99
N GLY A 179 -10.54 -1.76 4.27
CA GLY A 179 -10.08 -2.88 5.09
C GLY A 179 -11.19 -3.90 5.37
N VAL A 180 -12.43 -3.47 5.60
CA VAL A 180 -13.56 -4.40 5.76
C VAL A 180 -13.79 -5.21 4.48
N LEU A 181 -13.82 -4.54 3.32
CA LEU A 181 -13.98 -5.21 2.03
C LEU A 181 -12.81 -6.16 1.74
N ALA A 182 -11.59 -5.82 2.15
CA ALA A 182 -10.43 -6.68 1.96
C ALA A 182 -10.51 -7.96 2.81
N ILE A 183 -10.96 -7.85 4.06
CA ILE A 183 -11.21 -9.01 4.91
C ILE A 183 -12.30 -9.89 4.29
N ILE A 184 -13.42 -9.30 3.85
CA ILE A 184 -14.50 -10.04 3.19
C ILE A 184 -13.97 -10.76 1.94
N ASN A 185 -13.26 -10.04 1.07
CA ASN A 185 -12.69 -10.60 -0.15
C ASN A 185 -11.74 -11.77 0.16
N PHE A 186 -10.86 -11.61 1.14
CA PHE A 186 -9.96 -12.66 1.60
C PHE A 186 -10.71 -13.89 2.14
N LEU A 187 -11.76 -13.70 2.94
CA LEU A 187 -12.57 -14.80 3.47
C LEU A 187 -13.34 -15.53 2.36
N VAL A 188 -13.92 -14.81 1.41
CA VAL A 188 -14.59 -15.40 0.25
C VAL A 188 -13.61 -16.24 -0.56
N LEU A 189 -12.41 -15.72 -0.81
CA LEU A 189 -11.34 -16.41 -1.52
C LEU A 189 -10.90 -17.73 -0.87
N GLN A 190 -10.96 -17.81 0.47
CA GLN A 190 -10.62 -19.03 1.19
C GLN A 190 -11.68 -20.13 1.08
N HIS A 191 -12.96 -19.77 0.84
CA HIS A 191 -14.08 -20.71 0.96
C HIS A 191 -14.81 -20.97 -0.37
N VAL A 192 -14.65 -20.10 -1.37
CA VAL A 192 -15.32 -20.21 -2.65
C VAL A 192 -14.32 -20.63 -3.72
N SER A 193 -14.37 -21.91 -4.09
CA SER A 193 -13.65 -22.43 -5.26
C SER A 193 -14.39 -22.07 -6.55
N GLY A 194 -13.66 -21.70 -7.60
CA GLY A 194 -14.22 -21.44 -8.93
C GLY A 194 -14.47 -19.96 -9.26
N ILE A 195 -13.99 -19.03 -8.44
CA ILE A 195 -13.94 -17.62 -8.83
C ILE A 195 -12.89 -17.46 -9.92
N GLU A 196 -13.27 -16.84 -11.03
CA GLU A 196 -12.33 -16.57 -12.12
C GLU A 196 -11.18 -15.66 -11.66
N PRO A 197 -9.91 -16.01 -11.95
CA PRO A 197 -8.75 -15.20 -11.58
C PRO A 197 -8.83 -13.72 -12.01
N ARG A 198 -9.48 -13.46 -13.15
CA ARG A 198 -9.70 -12.10 -13.66
C ARG A 198 -10.59 -11.24 -12.76
N MET A 199 -11.64 -11.82 -12.18
CA MET A 199 -12.51 -11.11 -11.24
C MET A 199 -11.73 -10.73 -9.98
N LEU A 200 -10.86 -11.61 -9.51
CA LEU A 200 -10.02 -11.38 -8.33
C LEU A 200 -9.03 -10.24 -8.56
N LEU A 201 -8.33 -10.28 -9.68
CA LEU A 201 -7.39 -9.22 -10.06
C LEU A 201 -8.10 -7.87 -10.23
N THR A 202 -9.29 -7.86 -10.84
CA THR A 202 -10.08 -6.64 -11.02
C THR A 202 -10.53 -6.06 -9.69
N ASN A 203 -11.01 -6.90 -8.77
CA ASN A 203 -11.44 -6.47 -7.45
C ASN A 203 -10.26 -5.91 -6.63
N ASP A 204 -9.13 -6.61 -6.62
CA ASP A 204 -7.94 -6.18 -5.90
C ASP A 204 -7.39 -4.86 -6.46
N ASN A 205 -7.32 -4.70 -7.78
CA ASN A 205 -6.92 -3.45 -8.42
C ASN A 205 -7.87 -2.29 -8.09
N ALA A 206 -9.19 -2.53 -8.10
CA ALA A 206 -10.19 -1.51 -7.76
C ALA A 206 -10.04 -1.06 -6.30
N MET A 207 -9.82 -2.01 -5.39
CA MET A 207 -9.55 -1.74 -3.98
C MET A 207 -8.26 -0.95 -3.78
N GLN A 208 -7.17 -1.35 -4.43
CA GLN A 208 -5.90 -0.63 -4.39
C GLN A 208 -6.02 0.80 -4.93
N ALA A 209 -6.75 0.99 -6.04
CA ALA A 209 -7.00 2.32 -6.61
C ALA A 209 -7.81 3.21 -5.65
N PHE A 210 -8.85 2.66 -5.04
CA PHE A 210 -9.66 3.39 -4.05
C PHE A 210 -8.85 3.75 -2.80
N GLY A 211 -8.03 2.82 -2.29
CA GLY A 211 -7.12 3.07 -1.17
C GLY A 211 -6.08 4.13 -1.48
N SER A 212 -5.51 4.09 -2.68
CA SER A 212 -4.56 5.09 -3.18
C SER A 212 -5.17 6.50 -3.21
N LEU A 213 -6.43 6.62 -3.66
CA LEU A 213 -7.15 7.88 -3.62
C LEU A 213 -7.33 8.39 -2.18
N CYS A 214 -7.67 7.51 -1.23
CA CYS A 214 -7.78 7.89 0.18
C CYS A 214 -6.43 8.38 0.74
N PHE A 215 -5.32 7.73 0.40
CA PHE A 215 -3.97 8.17 0.77
C PHE A 215 -3.64 9.54 0.19
N VAL A 216 -3.94 9.80 -1.08
CA VAL A 216 -3.72 11.12 -1.71
C VAL A 216 -4.52 12.20 -0.99
N ILE A 217 -5.82 11.96 -0.72
CA ILE A 217 -6.68 12.96 -0.05
C ILE A 217 -6.12 13.32 1.34
N ILE A 218 -5.74 12.32 2.14
CA ILE A 218 -5.15 12.55 3.47
C ILE A 218 -3.78 13.23 3.34
N GLY A 219 -2.95 12.80 2.39
CA GLY A 219 -1.63 13.37 2.13
C GLY A 219 -1.72 14.86 1.75
N VAL A 220 -2.68 15.23 0.91
CA VAL A 220 -2.96 16.63 0.56
C VAL A 220 -3.38 17.43 1.79
N GLY A 221 -4.26 16.88 2.63
CA GLY A 221 -4.68 17.53 3.87
C GLY A 221 -3.51 17.77 4.85
N MET A 222 -2.63 16.80 4.99
CA MET A 222 -1.40 16.91 5.79
C MET A 222 -0.43 17.95 5.20
N TYR A 223 -0.22 17.93 3.88
CA TYR A 223 0.66 18.87 3.18
C TYR A 223 0.18 20.32 3.24
N GLN A 224 -1.14 20.52 3.20
CA GLN A 224 -1.78 21.82 3.37
C GLN A 224 -1.78 22.32 4.82
N GLY A 225 -1.41 21.48 5.79
CA GLY A 225 -1.40 21.85 7.20
C GLY A 225 -2.80 22.01 7.80
N ARG A 226 -3.77 21.16 7.40
CA ARG A 226 -5.10 21.14 8.02
C ARG A 226 -4.97 20.89 9.52
N SER A 227 -5.68 21.68 10.33
CA SER A 227 -5.60 21.65 11.80
C SER A 227 -5.79 20.25 12.39
N GLU A 228 -6.73 19.49 11.85
CA GLU A 228 -7.05 18.13 12.26
C GLU A 228 -5.97 17.14 11.86
N LEU A 229 -5.13 17.46 10.88
CA LEU A 229 -4.06 16.60 10.38
C LEU A 229 -2.66 17.10 10.75
N THR A 230 -2.56 18.13 11.60
CA THR A 230 -1.31 18.61 12.19
C THR A 230 -1.22 18.23 13.66
N SER A 231 -0.01 17.92 14.14
CA SER A 231 0.23 17.80 15.58
C SER A 231 0.14 19.18 16.21
N GLU A 232 -0.58 19.32 17.31
CA GLU A 232 -0.45 20.51 18.16
C GLU A 232 0.98 20.53 18.71
N SER A 233 1.66 21.66 18.52
CA SER A 233 2.98 21.94 19.10
C SER A 233 2.88 22.16 20.59
#